data_AF-A0A6I3UW28-F1
#
_entry.id   AF-A0A6I3UW28-F1
#
_cell.length_a   1.000
_cell.length_b   1.000
_cell.length_c   1.000
_cell.angle_alpha   90.00
_cell.angle_beta   90.00
_cell.angle_gamma   90.00
#
_symmetry.space_group_name_H-M   'P 1'
#
loop_
_entity.id
_entity.type
_entity.pdbx_description
1 polymer ?
#
loop_
_entity_poly.entity_id
_entity_poly.type
_entity_poly.pdbx_seq_one_letter_code
_entity_poly.pdbx_strand_id
1 'polypeptide(L)'
;FNVQTAKHVQSTADGWAVLIGYSGTNFAELGIYITLFFLTPLMEELIYRGLLQHAFFKHSRFGLDLLLPSILFALPHFSSLPS
;
A
#
# COMPACT_ATOMS: atom_id res chain seq x y z
N PHE A 1 -48.00 18.76 7.48
CA PHE A 1 -46.70 18.24 7.00
C PHE A 1 -46.96 16.89 6.32
N ASN A 2 -46.53 16.69 5.07
CA ASN A 2 -46.88 15.49 4.28
C ASN A 2 -45.89 14.35 4.54
N VAL A 3 -46.38 13.26 5.14
CA VAL A 3 -45.56 12.08 5.53
C VAL A 3 -44.91 11.41 4.32
N GLN A 4 -45.55 11.44 3.14
CA GLN A 4 -45.00 10.85 1.92
C GLN A 4 -43.78 11.62 1.42
N THR A 5 -43.84 12.95 1.47
CA THR A 5 -42.70 13.81 1.10
C THR A 5 -41.53 13.59 2.06
N ALA A 6 -41.80 13.44 3.37
CA ALA A 6 -40.75 13.17 4.35
C ALA A 6 -40.06 11.80 4.11
N LYS A 7 -40.83 10.76 3.81
CA LYS A 7 -40.29 9.42 3.49
C LYS A 7 -39.46 9.42 2.20
N HIS A 8 -39.89 10.16 1.17
CA HIS A 8 -39.15 10.28 -0.07
C HIS A 8 -37.80 10.98 0.14
N VAL A 9 -37.77 12.08 0.90
CA VAL A 9 -36.51 12.79 1.22
C VAL A 9 -35.55 11.90 2.00
N GLN A 10 -36.05 11.14 2.99
CA GLN A 10 -35.24 10.20 3.75
C GLN A 10 -34.68 9.09 2.86
N SER A 11 -35.51 8.47 2.01
CA SER A 11 -35.08 7.42 1.08
C SER A 11 -33.99 7.91 0.12
N THR A 12 -34.09 9.16 -0.36
CA THR A 12 -33.05 9.76 -1.20
C THR A 12 -31.76 9.96 -0.41
N ALA A 13 -31.84 10.50 0.81
CA ALA A 13 -30.68 10.71 1.67
C ALA A 13 -29.94 9.39 2.00
N ASP A 14 -30.70 8.33 2.31
CA ASP A 14 -30.15 7.00 2.58
C ASP A 14 -29.45 6.42 1.35
N GLY A 15 -30.02 6.61 0.15
CA GLY A 15 -29.39 6.21 -1.11
C GLY A 15 -28.06 6.91 -1.39
N TRP A 16 -27.98 8.22 -1.11
CA TRP A 16 -26.72 8.97 -1.22
C TRP A 16 -25.66 8.49 -0.22
N ALA A 17 -26.05 8.18 1.01
CA ALA A 17 -25.14 7.68 2.03
C ALA A 17 -24.50 6.33 1.62
N VAL A 18 -25.28 5.42 1.04
CA VAL A 18 -24.78 4.13 0.52
C VAL A 18 -23.81 4.35 -0.65
N LEU A 19 -24.13 5.23 -1.59
CA LEU A 19 -23.27 5.50 -2.74
C LEU A 19 -21.93 6.14 -2.33
N ILE A 20 -21.95 7.07 -1.36
CA ILE A 20 -20.74 7.68 -0.80
C ILE A 20 -19.90 6.64 -0.06
N GLY A 21 -20.53 5.79 0.75
CA GLY A 21 -19.87 4.69 1.45
C GLY A 21 -19.15 3.76 0.48
N TYR A 22 -19.84 3.30 -0.57
CA TYR A 22 -19.28 2.43 -1.60
C TYR A 22 -18.13 3.11 -2.37
N SER A 23 -18.28 4.39 -2.71
CA SER A 23 -17.24 5.15 -3.41
C SER A 23 -15.97 5.32 -2.56
N GLY A 24 -16.13 5.58 -1.26
CA GLY A 24 -15.02 5.70 -0.31
C GLY A 24 -14.25 4.38 -0.13
N THR A 25 -14.97 3.25 -0.03
CA THR A 25 -14.33 1.93 0.08
C THR A 25 -13.58 1.55 -1.20
N ASN A 26 -14.13 1.84 -2.39
CA ASN A 26 -13.46 1.55 -3.65
C ASN A 26 -12.18 2.37 -3.85
N PHE A 27 -12.18 3.63 -3.40
CA PHE A 27 -10.98 4.47 -3.47
C PHE A 27 -9.90 4.01 -2.47
N ALA A 28 -10.31 3.61 -1.27
CA ALA A 28 -9.40 3.01 -0.29
C ALA A 28 -8.79 1.70 -0.82
N GLU A 29 -9.59 0.85 -1.44
CA GLU A 29 -9.14 -0.40 -2.06
C GLU A 29 -8.13 -0.15 -3.19
N LEU A 30 -8.40 0.82 -4.06
CA LEU A 30 -7.44 1.26 -5.08
C LEU A 30 -6.11 1.73 -4.45
N GLY A 31 -6.18 2.51 -3.36
CA GLY A 31 -4.99 2.95 -2.63
C GLY A 31 -4.18 1.81 -2.03
N ILE A 32 -4.85 0.76 -1.54
CA ILE A 32 -4.20 -0.47 -1.05
C ILE A 32 -3.48 -1.17 -2.20
N TYR A 33 -4.12 -1.35 -3.35
CA TYR A 33 -3.48 -1.99 -4.50
C TYR A 33 -2.27 -1.20 -5.01
N ILE A 34 -2.38 0.12 -5.09
CA ILE A 34 -1.24 0.99 -5.47
C ILE A 34 -0.10 0.81 -4.46
N THR A 35 -0.42 0.78 -3.17
CA THR A 35 0.61 0.62 -2.13
C THR A 35 1.29 -0.74 -2.22
N LEU A 36 0.51 -1.83 -2.30
CA LEU A 36 1.05 -3.20 -2.29
C LEU A 36 1.85 -3.54 -3.55
N PHE A 37 1.37 -3.15 -4.72
CA PHE A 37 1.98 -3.57 -5.98
C PHE A 37 3.01 -2.59 -6.54
N PHE A 38 2.94 -1.32 -6.17
CA PHE A 38 3.83 -0.29 -6.71
C PHE A 38 4.67 0.37 -5.62
N LEU A 39 4.05 0.95 -4.59
CA LEU A 39 4.81 1.76 -3.63
C LEU A 39 5.73 0.91 -2.75
N THR A 40 5.28 -0.23 -2.25
CA THR A 40 6.10 -1.12 -1.43
C THR A 40 7.30 -1.67 -2.21
N PRO A 41 7.14 -2.29 -3.40
CA PRO A 41 8.29 -2.75 -4.20
C PRO A 41 9.21 -1.61 -4.64
N LEU A 42 8.65 -0.43 -4.95
CA LEU A 42 9.44 0.75 -5.33
C LEU A 42 10.29 1.28 -4.15
N MET A 43 9.71 1.31 -2.95
CA MET A 43 10.42 1.70 -1.73
C MET A 43 11.52 0.70 -1.38
N GLU A 44 11.25 -0.60 -1.49
CA GLU A 44 12.25 -1.64 -1.27
C GLU A 44 13.43 -1.48 -2.25
N GLU A 45 13.17 -1.35 -3.54
CA GLU A 45 14.22 -1.19 -4.55
C GLU A 45 15.06 0.08 -4.30
N LEU A 46 14.40 1.20 -3.95
CA LEU A 46 15.07 2.45 -3.63
C LEU A 46 15.96 2.34 -2.39
N ILE A 47 15.53 1.63 -1.35
CA ILE A 47 16.31 1.47 -0.12
C ILE A 47 17.46 0.49 -0.35
N TYR A 48 17.20 -0.71 -0.85
CA TYR A 48 18.21 -1.76 -0.90
C TYR A 48 19.21 -1.57 -2.03
N ARG A 49 18.75 -1.21 -3.24
CA ARG A 49 19.63 -1.04 -4.41
C ARG A 49 20.03 0.40 -4.65
N GLY A 50 19.15 1.35 -4.33
CA GLY A 50 19.45 2.77 -4.41
C GLY A 50 20.35 3.24 -3.27
N LEU A 51 19.87 3.16 -2.03
CA LEU A 51 20.56 3.74 -0.87
C LEU A 51 21.67 2.82 -0.34
N LEU A 52 21.35 1.59 0.04
CA LEU A 52 22.26 0.71 0.78
C LEU A 52 23.40 0.19 -0.10
N GLN A 53 23.09 -0.31 -1.30
CA GLN A 53 24.11 -0.78 -2.22
C GLN A 53 25.05 0.35 -2.68
N HIS A 54 24.52 1.57 -2.89
CA HIS A 54 25.35 2.71 -3.30
C HIS A 54 26.15 3.34 -2.15
N ALA A 55 25.58 3.44 -0.94
CA ALA A 55 26.22 4.10 0.20
C ALA A 55 27.35 3.26 0.80
N PHE A 56 27.15 1.95 0.96
CA PHE A 56 28.12 1.09 1.65
C PHE A 56 29.14 0.44 0.72
N PHE A 57 28.87 0.39 -0.60
CA PHE A 57 29.65 -0.43 -1.49
C PHE A 57 30.08 0.18 -2.82
N LYS A 58 30.28 1.49 -2.83
CA LYS A 58 30.78 2.23 -4.01
C LYS A 58 32.03 1.62 -4.67
N HIS A 59 32.86 0.84 -3.94
CA HIS A 59 34.10 0.20 -4.43
C HIS A 59 34.21 -1.32 -4.09
N SER A 60 33.11 -2.06 -4.04
CA SER A 60 33.16 -3.50 -3.81
C SER A 60 33.82 -4.24 -4.98
N ARG A 61 34.91 -4.97 -4.71
CA ARG A 61 35.63 -5.79 -5.69
C ARG A 61 35.15 -7.25 -5.76
N PHE A 62 34.29 -7.69 -4.82
CA PHE A 62 33.98 -9.13 -4.62
C PHE A 62 32.48 -9.47 -4.55
N GLY A 63 31.58 -8.58 -4.98
CA GLY A 63 30.13 -8.87 -4.94
C GLY A 63 29.50 -8.82 -3.54
N LEU A 64 30.26 -8.41 -2.51
CA LEU A 64 29.74 -8.21 -1.14
C LEU A 64 28.68 -7.09 -1.08
N ASP A 65 28.76 -6.18 -2.05
CA ASP A 65 27.76 -5.16 -2.35
C ASP A 65 26.39 -5.69 -2.69
N LEU A 66 26.32 -6.95 -3.13
CA LEU A 66 25.06 -7.61 -3.36
C LEU A 66 24.60 -8.39 -2.12
N LEU A 67 25.52 -9.02 -1.39
CA LEU A 67 25.18 -9.90 -0.26
C LEU A 67 24.51 -9.15 0.90
N LEU A 68 25.09 -8.04 1.35
CA LEU A 68 24.54 -7.30 2.50
C LEU A 68 23.13 -6.74 2.23
N PRO A 69 22.86 -5.98 1.15
CA PRO A 69 21.51 -5.52 0.87
C PRO A 69 20.54 -6.66 0.56
N SER A 70 21.00 -7.78 -0.02
CA SER A 70 20.13 -8.95 -0.25
C SER A 70 19.71 -9.63 1.06
N ILE A 71 20.62 -9.77 2.02
CA ILE A 71 20.29 -10.32 3.35
C ILE A 71 19.31 -9.38 4.05
N LEU A 72 19.58 -8.07 4.04
CA LEU A 72 18.69 -7.06 4.64
C LEU A 72 17.31 -7.04 3.97
N PHE A 73 17.23 -7.22 2.65
CA PHE A 73 15.96 -7.36 1.91
C PHE A 73 15.19 -8.60 2.35
N ALA A 74 15.89 -9.74 2.53
CA ALA A 74 15.24 -11.00 2.90
C ALA A 74 14.78 -11.05 4.37
N LEU A 75 15.41 -10.32 5.28
CA LEU A 75 15.11 -10.40 6.73
C LEU A 75 13.63 -10.11 7.09
N PRO A 76 13.00 -9.01 6.62
CA PRO A 76 11.58 -8.76 6.87
C PRO A 76 10.64 -9.83 6.29
N HIS A 77 11.09 -10.55 5.26
CA HIS A 77 10.31 -11.61 4.62
C HIS A 77 10.30 -12.92 5.41
N PHE A 78 11.26 -13.13 6.33
CA PHE A 78 11.30 -14.32 7.18
C PHE A 78 10.30 -14.28 8.33
N SER A 79 9.80 -13.10 8.71
CA SER A 79 8.86 -12.93 9.83
C SER A 79 7.39 -13.17 9.47
N SER A 80 7.08 -13.70 8.28
CA SER A 80 5.71 -13.77 7.75
C SER A 80 5.21 -15.22 7.61
N LEU A 81 4.92 -15.87 8.74
CA LEU A 81 3.95 -16.96 8.80
C LEU A 81 3.04 -16.71 10.02
N PRO A 82 1.75 -16.39 9.85
CA PRO A 82 0.79 -16.69 10.89
C PRO A 82 0.70 -18.22 11.03
N SER A 83 0.81 -18.72 12.27
CA SER A 83 0.43 -20.08 12.65
C SER A 83 -1.08 -20.25 12.64
#